data_AF-A0ABC8IZZ7-F1
#
_entry.id   AF-A0ABC8IZZ7-F1
#
_cell.length_a   1.000
_cell.length_b   1.000
_cell.length_c   1.000
_cell.angle_alpha   90.00
_cell.angle_beta   90.00
_cell.angle_gamma   90.00
#
_symmetry.space_group_name_H-M   'P 1'
#
loop_
_entity.id
_entity.type
_entity.pdbx_description
1 polymer ?
#
loop_
_entity_poly.entity_id
_entity_poly.type
_entity_poly.pdbx_seq_one_letter_code
_entity_poly.pdbx_strand_id
1 'polypeptide(L)'
;MNPKTLVTNFLILLLVQISTLTSVVNSLQEYHKENYKSEFRVRPNTLVRIVISNDLIGLKNNGNAGFVCTNGNKVWRKTKPGDRYVLAQFKYDGKRRQAFTHCHLRSNLGFVNFPVNIYPETSAYCYPSYVCGYSVRKDGVYYTPEKKLYRWKKEK
;
A
#
# COMPACT_ATOMS: atom_id res chain seq x y z
N MET A 1 58.75 17.26 12.00
CA MET A 1 57.48 17.18 11.23
C MET A 1 57.04 18.60 10.90
N ASN A 2 56.79 18.93 9.63
CA ASN A 2 56.47 20.31 9.25
C ASN A 2 55.01 20.64 9.61
N PRO A 3 54.75 21.66 10.46
CA PRO A 3 53.39 22.00 10.90
C PRO A 3 52.47 22.37 9.73
N LYS A 4 53.01 22.90 8.63
CA LYS A 4 52.23 23.20 7.43
C LYS A 4 51.67 21.92 6.79
N THR A 5 52.46 20.84 6.73
CA THR A 5 52.04 19.56 6.14
C THR A 5 50.97 18.88 7.00
N LEU A 6 51.02 19.06 8.32
CA LEU A 6 50.06 18.47 9.26
C LEU A 6 48.68 19.14 9.14
N VAL A 7 48.66 20.46 9.01
CA VAL A 7 47.44 21.25 8.77
C VAL A 7 46.81 20.91 7.42
N THR A 8 47.63 20.79 6.37
CA THR A 8 47.13 20.42 5.04
C THR A 8 46.51 19.02 5.02
N ASN A 9 47.15 18.04 5.66
CA ASN A 9 46.61 16.67 5.74
C ASN A 9 45.30 16.63 6.55
N PHE A 10 45.19 17.42 7.61
CA PHE A 10 43.97 17.51 8.40
C PHE A 10 42.80 18.13 7.61
N LEU A 11 43.08 19.20 6.85
CA LEU A 11 42.11 19.84 5.95
C LEU A 11 41.60 18.88 4.87
N ILE A 12 42.50 18.09 4.27
CA ILE A 12 42.14 17.09 3.26
C ILE A 12 41.22 16.02 3.87
N LEU A 13 41.57 15.50 5.05
CA LEU A 13 40.75 14.52 5.77
C LEU A 13 39.34 15.07 6.08
N LEU A 14 39.25 16.33 6.51
CA LEU A 14 37.99 16.97 6.83
C LEU A 14 37.10 17.13 5.57
N LEU A 15 37.69 17.54 4.44
CA LEU A 15 37.00 17.66 3.16
C LEU A 15 36.51 16.31 2.63
N VAL A 16 37.29 15.24 2.81
CA VAL A 16 36.88 13.87 2.44
C VAL A 16 35.72 13.40 3.31
N GLN A 17 35.72 13.70 4.62
CA GLN A 17 34.59 13.33 5.48
C GLN A 17 33.31 14.11 5.15
N ILE A 18 33.41 15.41 4.83
CA ILE A 18 32.24 16.21 4.44
C ILE A 18 31.66 15.74 3.11
N SER A 19 32.52 15.46 2.11
CA SER A 19 32.07 14.98 0.79
C SER A 19 31.37 13.61 0.88
N THR A 20 31.91 12.68 1.67
CA THR A 20 31.25 11.38 1.92
C THR A 20 29.94 11.52 2.70
N LEU A 21 29.84 12.46 3.64
CA LEU A 21 28.57 12.73 4.33
C LEU A 21 27.51 13.29 3.37
N THR A 22 27.89 14.23 2.49
CA THR A 22 26.98 14.81 1.51
C THR A 22 26.49 13.80 0.48
N SER A 23 27.33 12.84 0.05
CA SER A 23 26.92 11.80 -0.88
C SER A 23 25.96 10.77 -0.24
N VAL A 24 26.18 10.42 1.03
CA VAL A 24 25.26 9.57 1.79
C VAL A 24 23.92 10.27 2.03
N VAL A 25 23.91 11.56 2.36
CA VAL A 25 22.68 12.35 2.53
C VAL A 25 21.92 12.48 1.20
N ASN A 26 22.62 12.76 0.09
CA ASN A 26 21.99 12.86 -1.23
C ASN A 26 21.42 11.52 -1.71
N SER A 27 22.14 10.41 -1.52
CA SER A 27 21.65 9.07 -1.90
C SER A 27 20.44 8.63 -1.07
N LEU A 28 20.38 8.97 0.22
CA LEU A 28 19.17 8.79 1.03
C LEU A 28 18.01 9.65 0.53
N GLN A 29 18.29 10.90 0.13
CA GLN A 29 17.28 11.81 -0.41
C GLN A 29 16.76 11.37 -1.78
N GLU A 30 17.60 10.75 -2.62
CA GLU A 30 17.22 10.15 -3.90
C GLU A 30 16.45 8.84 -3.75
N TYR A 31 16.81 7.98 -2.79
CA TYR A 31 16.04 6.76 -2.48
C TYR A 31 14.59 7.09 -2.08
N HIS A 32 14.35 8.26 -1.50
CA HIS A 32 13.02 8.75 -1.14
C HIS A 32 12.29 9.52 -2.26
N LYS A 33 12.90 9.69 -3.45
CA LYS A 33 12.37 10.48 -4.58
C LYS A 33 11.72 9.63 -5.68
N GLU A 34 11.05 8.53 -5.32
CA GLU A 34 10.06 7.99 -6.27
C GLU A 34 8.94 9.02 -6.46
N ASN A 35 8.60 9.32 -7.72
CA ASN A 35 7.64 10.32 -8.20
C ASN A 35 6.37 10.45 -7.34
N TYR A 36 6.46 11.22 -6.25
CA TYR A 36 5.35 11.47 -5.36
C TYR A 36 4.40 12.42 -6.08
N LYS A 37 3.27 11.89 -6.57
CA LYS A 37 2.20 12.67 -7.18
C LYS A 37 1.81 13.81 -6.23
N SER A 38 2.04 15.05 -6.67
CA SER A 38 1.43 16.30 -6.22
C SER A 38 0.83 16.28 -4.80
N GLU A 39 1.54 16.88 -3.83
CA GLU A 39 1.04 17.43 -2.56
C GLU A 39 -0.43 17.11 -2.20
N PHE A 40 -0.76 15.85 -1.91
CA PHE A 40 -2.12 15.54 -1.51
C PHE A 40 -2.35 16.02 -0.08
N ARG A 41 -3.47 16.71 0.14
CA ARG A 41 -3.81 17.29 1.45
C ARG A 41 -4.77 16.38 2.19
N VAL A 42 -4.24 15.50 3.03
CA VAL A 42 -5.03 14.71 3.98
C VAL A 42 -4.82 15.27 5.38
N ARG A 43 -5.93 15.51 6.11
CA ARG A 43 -5.83 16.05 7.47
C ARG A 43 -5.06 15.05 8.36
N PRO A 44 -4.10 15.49 9.19
CA PRO A 44 -3.48 14.62 10.18
C PRO A 44 -4.54 13.93 11.05
N ASN A 45 -4.25 12.71 11.48
CA ASN A 45 -5.14 11.82 12.22
C ASN A 45 -6.40 11.35 11.49
N THR A 46 -6.56 11.64 10.18
CA THR A 46 -7.64 11.06 9.38
C THR A 46 -7.59 9.53 9.44
N LEU A 47 -8.72 8.90 9.75
CA LEU A 47 -8.83 7.45 9.82
C LEU A 47 -9.08 6.87 8.43
N VAL A 48 -8.10 6.17 7.89
CA VAL A 48 -8.18 5.51 6.59
C VAL A 48 -8.44 4.02 6.79
N ARG A 49 -9.37 3.47 6.02
CA ARG A 49 -9.76 2.06 6.07
C ARG A 49 -9.60 1.41 4.70
N ILE A 50 -8.91 0.27 4.66
CA ILE A 50 -8.89 -0.60 3.49
C ILE A 50 -9.95 -1.68 3.71
N VAL A 51 -10.89 -1.80 2.79
CA VAL A 51 -12.07 -2.65 2.96
C VAL A 51 -12.22 -3.58 1.76
N ILE A 52 -12.50 -4.86 2.02
CA ILE A 52 -13.08 -5.76 1.02
C ILE A 52 -14.60 -5.78 1.23
N SER A 53 -15.39 -5.52 0.21
CA SER A 53 -16.84 -5.69 0.21
C SER A 53 -17.27 -6.79 -0.75
N ASN A 54 -18.23 -7.61 -0.33
CA ASN A 54 -18.85 -8.58 -1.21
C ASN A 54 -20.07 -7.96 -1.90
N ASP A 55 -19.90 -7.48 -3.12
CA ASP A 55 -20.96 -6.79 -3.87
C ASP A 55 -21.71 -7.74 -4.82
N LEU A 56 -21.67 -9.05 -4.55
CA LEU A 56 -22.38 -10.09 -5.32
C LEU A 56 -23.88 -10.19 -4.98
N ILE A 57 -24.51 -9.06 -4.66
CA ILE A 57 -25.93 -8.99 -4.28
C ILE A 57 -26.80 -9.42 -5.46
N GLY A 58 -27.83 -10.23 -5.18
CA GLY A 58 -28.79 -10.70 -6.18
C GLY A 58 -28.31 -11.88 -7.05
N LEU A 59 -27.10 -12.40 -6.84
CA LEU A 59 -26.67 -13.67 -7.44
C LEU A 59 -27.22 -14.85 -6.65
N LYS A 60 -28.28 -15.48 -7.15
CA LYS A 60 -28.76 -16.75 -6.61
C LYS A 60 -27.63 -17.80 -6.67
N ASN A 61 -27.34 -18.43 -5.53
CA ASN A 61 -26.36 -19.52 -5.34
C ASN A 61 -24.88 -19.20 -5.60
N ASN A 62 -24.53 -18.02 -6.14
CA ASN A 62 -23.14 -17.63 -6.49
C ASN A 62 -22.66 -16.37 -5.77
N GLY A 63 -23.37 -15.91 -4.75
CA GLY A 63 -23.04 -14.70 -4.00
C GLY A 63 -22.01 -14.89 -2.89
N ASN A 64 -21.76 -16.13 -2.45
CA ASN A 64 -20.81 -16.40 -1.38
C ASN A 64 -19.38 -16.38 -1.91
N ALA A 65 -18.49 -15.74 -1.17
CA ALA A 65 -17.06 -15.69 -1.48
C ALA A 65 -16.25 -15.87 -0.20
N GLY A 66 -14.99 -16.26 -0.33
CA GLY A 66 -14.05 -16.29 0.78
C GLY A 66 -12.70 -15.74 0.35
N PHE A 67 -11.96 -15.17 1.30
CA PHE A 67 -10.62 -14.66 1.02
C PHE A 67 -9.65 -14.94 2.17
N VAL A 68 -8.37 -14.94 1.84
CA VAL A 68 -7.25 -14.99 2.78
C VAL A 68 -6.19 -14.01 2.30
N CYS A 69 -5.57 -13.27 3.22
CA CYS A 69 -4.48 -12.35 2.91
C CYS A 69 -3.20 -12.79 3.61
N THR A 70 -2.05 -12.45 3.04
CA THR A 70 -0.74 -12.89 3.54
C THR A 70 -0.24 -12.13 4.76
N ASN A 71 -0.84 -10.99 5.09
CA ASN A 71 -0.47 -10.20 6.26
C ASN A 71 -1.12 -10.77 7.53
N GLY A 72 -0.30 -11.12 8.51
CA GLY A 72 -0.73 -11.75 9.75
C GLY A 72 -1.06 -13.24 9.60
N ASN A 73 -2.06 -13.71 10.36
CA ASN A 73 -2.49 -15.10 10.33
C ASN A 73 -3.30 -15.38 9.06
N LYS A 74 -2.86 -16.35 8.25
CA LYS A 74 -3.49 -16.81 7.00
C LYS A 74 -4.82 -17.52 7.27
N VAL A 75 -5.80 -16.79 7.77
CA VAL A 75 -7.14 -17.29 8.12
C VAL A 75 -8.10 -16.99 6.97
N TRP A 76 -8.78 -18.02 6.50
CA TRP A 76 -9.87 -17.87 5.54
C TRP A 76 -11.07 -17.16 6.17
N ARG A 77 -11.50 -16.06 5.56
CA ARG A 77 -12.71 -15.33 5.91
C ARG A 77 -13.79 -15.65 4.90
N LYS A 78 -14.89 -16.25 5.35
CA LYS A 78 -16.09 -16.47 4.53
C LYS A 78 -16.95 -15.20 4.55
N THR A 79 -17.56 -14.87 3.42
CA THR A 79 -18.32 -13.64 3.21
C THR A 79 -19.63 -13.96 2.46
N LYS A 80 -20.71 -13.31 2.84
CA LYS A 80 -22.00 -13.29 2.15
C LYS A 80 -22.16 -11.99 1.36
N PRO A 81 -23.05 -11.93 0.35
CA PRO A 81 -23.38 -10.69 -0.33
C PRO A 81 -23.79 -9.58 0.65
N GLY A 82 -23.20 -8.41 0.49
CA GLY A 82 -23.38 -7.25 1.38
C GLY A 82 -22.33 -7.14 2.50
N ASP A 83 -21.60 -8.22 2.81
CA ASP A 83 -20.61 -8.17 3.89
C ASP A 83 -19.43 -7.25 3.55
N ARG A 84 -18.89 -6.60 4.58
CA ARG A 84 -17.73 -5.70 4.49
C ARG A 84 -16.70 -6.06 5.55
N TYR A 85 -15.44 -6.18 5.15
CA TYR A 85 -14.33 -6.52 6.03
C TYR A 85 -13.24 -5.46 5.98
N VAL A 86 -12.89 -4.90 7.14
CA VAL A 86 -11.76 -3.99 7.28
C VAL A 86 -10.47 -4.82 7.33
N LEU A 87 -9.68 -4.77 6.26
CA LEU A 87 -8.37 -5.44 6.19
C LEU A 87 -7.31 -4.69 6.98
N ALA A 88 -7.35 -3.37 6.90
CA ALA A 88 -6.39 -2.51 7.57
C ALA A 88 -7.06 -1.20 7.94
N GLN A 89 -6.68 -0.67 9.10
CA GLN A 89 -7.11 0.63 9.58
C GLN A 89 -5.91 1.38 10.13
N PHE A 90 -5.82 2.68 9.84
CA PHE A 90 -4.71 3.51 10.28
C PHE A 90 -5.09 4.98 10.32
N LYS A 91 -4.40 5.72 11.19
CA LYS A 91 -4.42 7.18 11.17
C LYS A 91 -3.38 7.68 10.18
N TYR A 92 -3.73 8.67 9.38
CA TYR A 92 -2.78 9.37 8.54
C TYR A 92 -1.92 10.30 9.38
N ASP A 93 -0.62 10.07 9.41
CA ASP A 93 0.38 10.84 10.14
C ASP A 93 1.48 11.41 9.22
N GLY A 94 1.31 11.27 7.90
CA GLY A 94 2.32 11.62 6.89
C GLY A 94 3.56 10.73 6.87
N LYS A 95 3.64 9.71 7.75
CA LYS A 95 4.84 8.87 7.95
C LYS A 95 4.59 7.38 7.77
N ARG A 96 3.34 6.96 7.51
CA ARG A 96 3.03 5.53 7.39
C ARG A 96 3.93 4.86 6.35
N ARG A 97 4.74 3.89 6.82
CA ARG A 97 5.62 3.08 5.97
C ARG A 97 4.79 2.29 4.95
N GLN A 98 5.33 2.16 3.74
CA GLN A 98 4.77 1.32 2.69
C GLN A 98 4.55 -0.11 3.23
N ALA A 99 3.33 -0.60 3.09
CA ALA A 99 2.97 -1.97 3.42
C ALA A 99 2.30 -2.61 2.21
N PHE A 100 2.64 -3.86 1.93
CA PHE A 100 1.98 -4.65 0.88
C PHE A 100 1.49 -5.97 1.46
N THR A 101 0.36 -6.44 0.97
CA THR A 101 -0.11 -7.81 1.23
C THR A 101 -0.77 -8.37 -0.01
N HIS A 102 -0.70 -9.68 -0.19
CA HIS A 102 -1.41 -10.37 -1.26
C HIS A 102 -2.62 -11.05 -0.68
N CYS A 103 -3.75 -10.88 -1.34
CA CYS A 103 -4.99 -11.57 -1.02
C CYS A 103 -5.33 -12.57 -2.12
N HIS A 104 -5.74 -13.75 -1.69
CA HIS A 104 -6.33 -14.78 -2.53
C HIS A 104 -7.81 -14.89 -2.19
N LEU A 105 -8.65 -14.78 -3.20
CA LEU A 105 -10.10 -14.82 -3.08
C LEU A 105 -10.68 -15.92 -3.95
N ARG A 106 -11.67 -16.65 -3.43
CA ARG A 106 -12.40 -17.71 -4.12
C ARG A 106 -13.90 -17.50 -4.01
N SER A 107 -14.62 -17.86 -5.06
CA SER A 107 -16.07 -17.96 -5.11
C SER A 107 -16.47 -19.01 -6.15
N ASN A 108 -17.77 -19.24 -6.32
CA ASN A 108 -18.28 -20.08 -7.41
C ASN A 108 -18.00 -19.51 -8.81
N LEU A 109 -17.59 -18.23 -8.91
CA LEU A 109 -17.18 -17.59 -10.17
C LEU A 109 -15.71 -17.88 -10.52
N GLY A 110 -14.94 -18.48 -9.61
CA GLY A 110 -13.52 -18.78 -9.75
C GLY A 110 -12.67 -18.16 -8.65
N PHE A 111 -11.41 -17.87 -8.95
CA PHE A 111 -10.47 -17.27 -8.01
C PHE A 111 -9.82 -16.00 -8.54
N VAL A 112 -9.37 -15.13 -7.64
CA VAL A 112 -8.61 -13.91 -7.93
C VAL A 112 -7.46 -13.78 -6.94
N ASN A 113 -6.27 -13.47 -7.46
CA ASN A 113 -5.15 -13.00 -6.66
C ASN A 113 -5.00 -11.50 -6.90
N PHE A 114 -5.00 -10.71 -5.82
CA PHE A 114 -4.84 -9.26 -5.92
C PHE A 114 -3.94 -8.74 -4.80
N PRO A 115 -3.07 -7.76 -5.10
CA PRO A 115 -2.31 -7.06 -4.08
C PRO A 115 -3.17 -6.00 -3.39
N VAL A 116 -2.90 -5.80 -2.12
CA VAL A 116 -3.35 -4.67 -1.32
C VAL A 116 -2.12 -3.88 -0.92
N ASN A 117 -1.97 -2.72 -1.56
CA ASN A 117 -0.85 -1.84 -1.32
C ASN A 117 -1.32 -0.66 -0.46
N ILE A 118 -0.55 -0.35 0.56
CA ILE A 118 -0.79 0.78 1.45
C ILE A 118 0.45 1.66 1.41
N TYR A 119 0.32 2.79 0.75
CA TYR A 119 1.30 3.86 0.66
C TYR A 119 0.81 5.08 1.47
N PRO A 120 1.69 6.04 1.80
CA PRO A 120 1.27 7.31 2.39
C PRO A 120 0.11 7.98 1.62
N GLU A 121 0.15 7.96 0.29
CA GLU A 121 -0.82 8.54 -0.64
C GLU A 121 -2.11 7.75 -0.79
N THR A 122 -2.18 6.51 -0.33
CA THR A 122 -3.41 5.71 -0.38
C THR A 122 -4.59 6.44 0.28
N SER A 123 -4.30 7.21 1.33
CA SER A 123 -5.26 8.07 2.01
C SER A 123 -5.94 9.08 1.07
N ALA A 124 -5.19 9.65 0.11
CA ALA A 124 -5.69 10.65 -0.82
C ALA A 124 -6.58 10.05 -1.91
N TYR A 125 -6.23 8.86 -2.43
CA TYR A 125 -7.00 8.22 -3.49
C TYR A 125 -8.42 7.81 -3.06
N CYS A 126 -8.67 7.77 -1.75
CA CYS A 126 -9.94 7.32 -1.19
C CYS A 126 -10.76 8.47 -0.58
N TYR A 127 -10.33 9.71 -0.78
CA TYR A 127 -11.12 10.90 -0.43
C TYR A 127 -12.46 10.92 -1.18
N PRO A 128 -13.57 11.39 -0.58
CA PRO A 128 -13.69 11.98 0.76
C PRO A 128 -13.99 10.98 1.89
N SER A 129 -14.34 9.75 1.58
CA SER A 129 -14.74 8.78 2.61
C SER A 129 -13.56 8.19 3.38
N TYR A 130 -12.36 8.28 2.81
CA TYR A 130 -11.14 7.63 3.29
C TYR A 130 -11.29 6.10 3.43
N VAL A 131 -12.21 5.52 2.65
CA VAL A 131 -12.44 4.07 2.55
C VAL A 131 -11.98 3.59 1.19
N CYS A 132 -10.85 2.89 1.16
CA CYS A 132 -10.32 2.27 -0.05
C CYS A 132 -10.94 0.89 -0.24
N GLY A 133 -11.87 0.78 -1.19
CA GLY A 133 -12.68 -0.41 -1.39
C GLY A 133 -12.14 -1.36 -2.48
N TYR A 134 -12.04 -2.63 -2.12
CA TYR A 134 -11.97 -3.77 -3.03
C TYR A 134 -13.36 -4.42 -3.10
N SER A 135 -14.06 -4.22 -4.20
CA SER A 135 -15.42 -4.73 -4.42
C SER A 135 -15.38 -6.07 -5.14
N VAL A 136 -15.86 -7.14 -4.51
CA VAL A 136 -16.06 -8.45 -5.15
C VAL A 136 -17.32 -8.39 -5.99
N ARG A 137 -17.16 -8.54 -7.31
CA ARG A 137 -18.20 -8.35 -8.32
C ARG A 137 -18.27 -9.54 -9.28
N LYS A 138 -19.30 -9.56 -10.12
CA LYS A 138 -19.51 -10.59 -11.16
C LYS A 138 -18.33 -10.77 -12.10
N ASP A 139 -17.58 -9.70 -12.36
CA ASP A 139 -16.46 -9.62 -13.29
C ASP A 139 -15.08 -9.80 -12.64
N GLY A 140 -15.00 -9.74 -11.31
CA GLY A 140 -13.75 -9.93 -10.56
C GLY A 140 -13.74 -9.16 -9.25
N VAL A 141 -12.55 -8.79 -8.80
CA VAL A 141 -12.36 -7.84 -7.69
C VAL A 141 -12.00 -6.48 -8.28
N TYR A 142 -12.80 -5.47 -7.98
CA TYR A 142 -12.61 -4.10 -8.46
C TYR A 142 -12.03 -3.22 -7.35
N TYR A 143 -10.84 -2.67 -7.57
CA TYR A 143 -10.24 -1.70 -6.68
C TYR A 143 -10.70 -0.29 -7.09
N THR A 144 -11.58 0.28 -6.27
CA THR A 144 -12.28 1.54 -6.55
C THR A 144 -11.36 2.73 -6.74
N PRO A 145 -10.34 2.96 -5.88
CA PRO A 145 -9.50 4.16 -5.96
C PRO A 145 -8.72 4.29 -7.28
N GLU A 146 -8.25 3.18 -7.86
CA GLU A 146 -7.49 3.19 -9.13
C GLU A 146 -8.31 2.68 -10.32
N LYS A 147 -9.61 2.44 -10.15
CA LYS A 147 -10.50 1.86 -11.17
C LYS A 147 -9.96 0.56 -11.78
N LYS A 148 -9.26 -0.26 -10.99
CA LYS A 148 -8.53 -1.43 -11.45
C LYS A 148 -9.32 -2.70 -11.24
N LEU A 149 -9.50 -3.50 -12.30
CA LEU A 149 -10.21 -4.78 -12.25
C LEU A 149 -9.25 -5.97 -12.26
N TYR A 150 -9.36 -6.80 -11.23
CA TYR A 150 -8.71 -8.11 -11.16
C TYR A 150 -9.72 -9.20 -11.53
N ARG A 151 -9.68 -9.65 -12.79
CA ARG A 151 -10.67 -10.58 -13.35
C ARG A 151 -10.59 -11.97 -12.71
N TRP A 152 -11.75 -12.64 -12.62
CA TRP A 152 -11.84 -14.03 -12.24
C TRP A 152 -10.98 -14.93 -13.14
N LYS A 153 -10.27 -15.87 -12.50
CA LYS A 153 -9.61 -16.99 -13.16
C LYS A 153 -10.41 -18.25 -12.84
N LYS A 154 -10.63 -19.10 -13.84
CA LYS A 154 -11.23 -20.43 -13.64
C LYS A 154 -10.17 -21.36 -13.05
N GLU A 155 -10.53 -22.16 -12.06
CA GLU A 155 -9.71 -23.33 -11.70
C GLU A 155 -9.73 -24.29 -12.90
N LYS A 156 -8.55 -24.75 -13.33
CA LYS A 156 -8.41 -25.73 -14.41
C LYS A 156 -8.74 -27.12 -13.90
#